data_AF-A0A0Y9W790-F1
#
_entry.id   AF-A0A0Y9W790-F1
#
_cell.length_a   1.000
_cell.length_b   1.000
_cell.length_c   1.000
_cell.angle_alpha   90.00
_cell.angle_beta   90.00
_cell.angle_gamma   90.00
#
_symmetry.space_group_name_H-M   'P 1'
#
loop_
_entity.id
_entity.type
_entity.pdbx_description
1 polymer ?
#
loop_
_entity_poly.entity_id
_entity_poly.type
_entity_poly.pdbx_seq_one_letter_code
_entity_poly.pdbx_strand_id
1 'polypeptide(L)'
;MGENSPSMLTEKKETIKGTYIKKKKKEKIYRSYVRWEKREVELLVNGIKKYGLSNWTAILQSYDFPKYRTSTSLKDKYRNFKKVFFI
;
A
#
# COMPACT_ATOMS: atom_id res chain seq x y z
N MET A 1 -59.83 -39.41 25.94
CA MET A 1 -59.26 -38.82 24.71
C MET A 1 -59.55 -37.34 24.76
N GLY A 2 -58.56 -36.55 25.14
CA GLY A 2 -58.69 -35.09 25.27
C GLY A 2 -57.53 -34.47 24.53
N GLU A 3 -57.82 -33.99 23.33
CA GLU A 3 -56.91 -33.21 22.51
C GLU A 3 -57.29 -31.73 22.66
N ASN A 4 -56.32 -30.92 23.09
CA ASN A 4 -56.07 -29.62 22.50
C ASN A 4 -54.72 -29.05 22.93
N SER A 5 -53.99 -28.65 21.91
CA SER A 5 -52.61 -28.15 21.88
C SER A 5 -52.46 -26.70 22.39
N PRO A 6 -51.22 -26.26 22.67
CA PRO A 6 -50.92 -25.31 23.73
C PRO A 6 -50.79 -23.83 23.33
N SER A 7 -51.20 -22.99 24.28
CA SER A 7 -50.62 -21.70 24.72
C SER A 7 -50.04 -20.73 23.66
N MET A 8 -50.86 -19.74 23.32
CA MET A 8 -50.48 -18.44 22.77
C MET A 8 -49.53 -17.69 23.72
N LEU A 9 -48.34 -17.35 23.22
CA LEU A 9 -47.31 -16.54 23.89
C LEU A 9 -47.73 -15.06 23.95
N THR A 10 -47.77 -14.51 25.16
CA THR A 10 -47.90 -13.06 25.40
C THR A 10 -46.53 -12.37 25.37
N GLU A 11 -46.35 -11.60 24.30
CA GLU A 11 -45.79 -10.24 24.23
C GLU A 11 -44.85 -9.77 25.37
N LYS A 12 -43.54 -9.73 25.09
CA LYS A 12 -42.58 -8.81 25.75
C LYS A 12 -41.98 -7.88 24.70
N LYS A 13 -42.05 -6.59 25.01
CA LYS A 13 -41.68 -5.45 24.16
C LYS A 13 -40.25 -5.08 24.50
N GLU A 14 -39.30 -5.18 23.58
CA GLU A 14 -37.96 -4.65 23.76
C GLU A 14 -37.48 -3.85 22.54
N THR A 15 -36.87 -2.73 22.89
CA THR A 15 -36.58 -1.53 22.11
C THR A 15 -35.50 -1.74 21.04
N ILE A 16 -35.74 -1.22 19.84
CA ILE A 16 -34.79 -1.19 18.73
C ILE A 16 -33.60 -0.28 19.14
N LYS A 17 -32.53 -0.88 19.64
CA LYS A 17 -31.24 -0.20 19.83
C LYS A 17 -30.58 -0.08 18.46
N GLY A 18 -30.63 1.12 17.87
CA GLY A 18 -29.94 1.46 16.64
C GLY A 18 -28.47 1.00 16.70
N THR A 19 -28.12 0.08 15.82
CA THR A 19 -26.76 -0.47 15.72
C THR A 19 -25.85 0.61 15.14
N TYR A 20 -25.09 1.27 16.01
CA TYR A 20 -24.01 2.16 15.61
C TYR A 20 -22.94 1.36 14.85
N ILE A 21 -22.89 1.52 13.52
CA ILE A 21 -21.86 0.93 12.66
C ILE A 21 -20.54 1.66 12.96
N LYS A 22 -19.68 1.06 13.80
CA LYS A 22 -18.29 1.53 14.01
C LYS A 22 -17.53 1.41 12.68
N LYS A 23 -17.19 2.56 12.07
CA LYS A 23 -16.28 2.64 10.90
C LYS A 23 -14.93 1.99 11.27
N LYS A 24 -14.59 0.83 10.66
CA LYS A 24 -13.29 0.17 10.87
C LYS A 24 -12.16 1.14 10.46
N LYS A 25 -11.27 1.44 11.41
CA LYS A 25 -10.02 2.18 11.16
C LYS A 25 -9.19 1.31 10.21
N LYS A 26 -8.96 1.75 8.97
CA LYS A 26 -8.03 1.06 8.05
C LYS A 26 -6.65 1.10 8.70
N GLU A 27 -6.13 -0.05 9.12
CA GLU A 27 -4.75 -0.13 9.60
C GLU A 27 -3.82 0.34 8.49
N LYS A 28 -2.86 1.21 8.84
CA LYS A 28 -1.87 1.69 7.88
C LYS A 28 -0.93 0.51 7.59
N ILE A 29 -1.16 -0.20 6.49
CA ILE A 29 -0.22 -1.21 6.02
C ILE A 29 1.04 -0.47 5.54
N TYR A 30 2.06 -0.47 6.37
CA TYR A 30 3.37 0.04 5.99
C TYR A 30 3.99 -0.96 5.01
N ARG A 31 4.34 -0.50 3.80
CA ARG A 31 5.11 -1.33 2.88
C ARG A 31 6.48 -1.56 3.49
N SER A 32 6.88 -2.82 3.63
CA SER A 32 8.22 -3.19 4.05
C SER A 32 9.26 -2.53 3.15
N TYR A 33 10.32 -1.99 3.75
CA TYR A 33 11.40 -1.36 3.01
C TYR A 33 12.11 -2.39 2.13
N VAL A 34 12.20 -2.10 0.83
CA VAL A 34 12.93 -2.94 -0.13
C VAL A 34 14.30 -2.32 -0.39
N ARG A 35 15.35 -3.06 -0.01
CA ARG A 35 16.76 -2.70 -0.26
C ARG A 35 16.99 -2.54 -1.77
N TRP A 36 17.94 -1.69 -2.13
CA TRP A 36 18.38 -1.53 -3.51
C TRP A 36 19.52 -2.49 -3.82
N GLU A 37 19.32 -3.31 -4.83
CA GLU A 37 20.34 -4.23 -5.33
C GLU A 37 21.39 -3.49 -6.16
N LYS A 38 22.62 -4.02 -6.21
CA LYS A 38 23.73 -3.40 -6.95
C LYS A 38 23.37 -3.21 -8.44
N ARG A 39 22.78 -4.23 -9.06
CA ARG A 39 22.30 -4.18 -10.45
C ARG A 39 21.31 -3.03 -10.67
N GLU A 40 20.34 -2.84 -9.77
CA GLU A 40 19.38 -1.74 -9.90
C GLU A 40 20.06 -0.36 -9.82
N VAL A 41 21.06 -0.23 -8.96
CA VAL A 41 21.85 1.00 -8.83
C VAL A 41 22.65 1.27 -10.11
N GLU A 42 23.26 0.26 -10.70
CA GLU A 42 23.99 0.37 -11.97
C GLU A 42 23.06 0.81 -13.11
N LEU A 43 21.87 0.21 -13.22
CA LEU A 43 20.86 0.61 -14.21
C LEU A 43 20.42 2.07 -13.98
N LEU A 44 20.23 2.49 -12.74
CA LEU A 44 19.89 3.87 -12.39
C LEU A 44 21.00 4.84 -12.82
N VAL A 45 22.26 4.54 -12.51
CA VAL A 45 23.39 5.39 -12.90
C VAL A 45 23.54 5.45 -14.41
N ASN A 46 23.41 4.33 -15.12
CA ASN A 46 23.48 4.28 -16.57
C ASN A 46 22.32 5.05 -17.21
N GLY A 47 21.11 4.92 -16.66
CA GLY A 47 19.95 5.67 -17.12
C GLY A 47 20.10 7.17 -16.91
N ILE A 48 20.63 7.60 -15.77
CA ILE A 48 20.93 9.01 -15.54
C ILE A 48 21.98 9.53 -16.53
N LYS A 49 23.03 8.74 -16.82
CA LYS A 49 24.05 9.12 -17.82
C LYS A 49 23.46 9.25 -19.22
N LYS A 50 22.50 8.40 -19.59
CA LYS A 50 21.90 8.36 -20.93
C LYS A 50 20.77 9.40 -21.13
N TYR A 51 19.87 9.52 -20.16
CA TYR A 51 18.66 10.35 -20.27
C TYR A 51 18.74 11.67 -19.50
N GLY A 52 19.73 11.84 -18.62
CA GLY A 52 19.89 13.03 -17.80
C GLY A 52 19.07 13.02 -16.50
N LEU A 53 19.26 14.09 -15.72
CA LEU A 53 18.74 14.25 -14.36
C LEU A 53 17.34 14.85 -14.31
N SER A 54 16.33 14.09 -14.73
CA SER A 54 14.90 14.46 -14.61
C SER A 54 13.97 13.41 -15.23
N ASN A 55 14.51 12.62 -16.16
CA ASN A 55 13.77 11.69 -17.00
C ASN A 55 13.56 10.32 -16.33
N TRP A 56 13.09 10.31 -15.08
CA TRP A 56 12.92 9.10 -14.26
C TRP A 56 11.97 8.08 -14.89
N THR A 57 10.88 8.54 -15.50
CA THR A 57 9.92 7.66 -16.19
C THR A 57 10.54 7.02 -17.41
N ALA A 58 11.32 7.77 -18.20
CA ALA A 58 12.02 7.23 -19.36
C ALA A 58 13.08 6.20 -18.94
N ILE A 59 13.81 6.47 -17.86
CA ILE A 59 14.77 5.52 -17.27
C ILE A 59 14.06 4.25 -16.80
N LEU A 60 12.93 4.38 -16.10
CA LEU A 60 12.15 3.22 -15.63
C LEU A 60 11.64 2.34 -16.78
N GLN A 61 11.25 2.96 -17.90
CA GLN A 61 10.77 2.25 -19.10
C GLN A 61 11.90 1.65 -19.95
N SER A 62 13.08 2.26 -19.92
CA SER A 62 14.20 1.86 -20.79
C SER A 62 15.07 0.76 -20.19
N TYR A 63 14.96 0.50 -18.89
CA TYR A 63 15.76 -0.50 -18.18
C TYR A 63 14.86 -1.49 -17.43
N ASP A 64 15.38 -2.70 -17.22
CA ASP A 64 14.69 -3.78 -16.53
C ASP A 64 14.73 -3.62 -15.00
N PHE A 65 13.90 -2.69 -14.49
CA PHE A 65 13.68 -2.55 -13.06
C PHE A 65 12.58 -3.50 -12.56
N PRO A 66 12.65 -3.98 -11.30
CA PRO A 66 11.57 -4.74 -10.71
C PRO A 66 10.25 -3.98 -10.70
N LYS A 67 9.13 -4.69 -10.84
CA LYS A 67 7.77 -4.11 -10.92
C LYS A 67 7.38 -3.24 -9.72
N TYR A 68 8.03 -3.42 -8.57
CA TYR A 68 7.79 -2.62 -7.37
C TYR A 68 8.54 -1.27 -7.37
N ARG A 69 9.46 -1.03 -8.32
CA ARG A 69 10.13 0.25 -8.49
C ARG A 69 9.24 1.22 -9.26
N THR A 70 9.29 2.47 -8.83
CA THR A 70 8.55 3.58 -9.42
C THR A 70 9.50 4.72 -9.76
N SER A 71 9.12 5.59 -10.68
CA SER A 71 9.88 6.79 -11.04
C SER A 71 10.23 7.64 -9.80
N THR A 72 9.31 7.75 -8.85
CA THR A 72 9.53 8.37 -7.53
C THR A 72 10.63 7.66 -6.74
N SER A 73 10.61 6.33 -6.67
CA SER A 73 11.63 5.58 -5.94
C SER A 73 13.04 5.77 -6.53
N LEU A 74 13.16 5.88 -7.86
CA LEU A 74 14.42 6.17 -8.55
C LEU A 74 14.94 7.57 -8.19
N LYS A 75 14.07 8.58 -8.25
CA LYS A 75 14.39 9.96 -7.86
C LYS A 75 14.87 10.03 -6.41
N ASP A 76 14.13 9.41 -5.48
CA ASP A 76 14.48 9.43 -4.06
C ASP A 76 15.77 8.66 -3.76
N LYS A 77 16.01 7.56 -4.46
CA LYS A 77 17.30 6.84 -4.36
C LYS A 77 18.46 7.72 -4.79
N TYR A 78 18.34 8.43 -5.92
CA TYR A 78 19.37 9.35 -6.40
C TYR A 78 19.60 10.51 -5.40
N ARG A 79 18.54 11.07 -4.82
CA ARG A 79 18.67 12.11 -3.78
C ARG A 79 19.44 11.63 -2.56
N ASN A 80 19.18 10.42 -2.10
CA ASN A 80 19.91 9.81 -0.98
C ASN A 80 21.37 9.54 -1.35
N PHE A 81 21.66 9.12 -2.58
CA PHE A 81 23.04 9.00 -3.07
C PHE A 81 23.77 10.34 -2.97
N LYS A 82 23.20 11.43 -3.51
CA LYS A 82 23.89 12.74 -3.44
C LYS A 82 24.17 13.18 -2.01
N LYS A 83 23.25 12.95 -1.07
CA LYS A 83 23.45 13.33 0.33
C LYS A 83 24.63 12.60 1.00
N VAL A 84 24.85 11.33 0.66
CA VAL A 84 25.92 10.53 1.26
C VAL A 84 27.28 10.86 0.66
N PHE A 85 27.34 11.32 -0.59
CA PHE A 85 28.60 11.58 -1.31
C PHE A 85 29.02 13.06 -1.36
N PHE A 86 28.16 14.00 -0.96
CA PHE A 86 28.45 15.44 -0.97
C PHE A 86 28.35 16.08 0.43
N ILE A 87 28.56 15.29 1.49
CA ILE A 87 28.91 15.73 2.85
C ILE A 87 30.40 15.47 3.03
#